data_AF-A0A416A0D4-F1
#
_entry.id   AF-A0A416A0D4-F1
#
_cell.length_a   1.000
_cell.length_b   1.000
_cell.length_c   1.000
_cell.angle_alpha   90.00
_cell.angle_beta   90.00
_cell.angle_gamma   90.00
#
_symmetry.space_group_name_H-M   'P 1'
#
loop_
_entity.id
_entity.type
_entity.pdbx_description
1 polymer ?
#
loop_
_entity_poly.entity_id
_entity_poly.type
_entity_poly.pdbx_seq_one_letter_code
_entity_poly.pdbx_strand_id
1 'polypeptide(L)'
;MDYRYGTFSDEQMRQAALLMHNEIHRLLLYKDSQITELIFADDEEFFAHFERLLYRFGGMNSMFNEPPLMIAFMSSLEAAYLECKKPDFQFKRFRKLILDCHGYLRTMFGEVR
;
A
#
# COMPACT_ATOMS: atom_id res chain seq x y z
N MET A 1 -0.57 18.20 -13.40
CA MET A 1 -1.61 18.54 -12.41
C MET A 1 -0.97 19.44 -11.37
N ASP A 2 -1.66 20.48 -10.94
CA ASP A 2 -1.22 21.32 -9.81
C ASP A 2 -1.67 20.66 -8.50
N TYR A 3 -0.71 20.35 -7.66
CA TYR A 3 -0.93 19.75 -6.34
C TYR A 3 -0.67 20.79 -5.24
N ARG A 4 -0.97 20.41 -3.99
CA ARG A 4 -0.79 21.29 -2.81
C ARG A 4 0.61 21.91 -2.70
N TYR A 5 1.64 21.23 -3.22
CA TYR A 5 3.03 21.68 -3.17
C TYR A 5 3.60 22.02 -4.57
N GLY A 6 2.74 22.34 -5.53
CA GLY A 6 3.11 22.64 -6.92
C GLY A 6 2.97 21.44 -7.84
N THR A 7 3.75 21.40 -8.92
CA THR A 7 3.71 20.32 -9.91
C THR A 7 4.76 19.26 -9.61
N PHE A 8 4.39 17.98 -9.79
CA PHE A 8 5.36 16.88 -9.83
C PHE A 8 5.63 16.48 -11.27
N SER A 9 6.88 16.16 -11.59
CA SER A 9 7.24 15.57 -12.88
C SER A 9 6.78 14.13 -12.99
N ASP A 10 6.66 13.62 -14.21
CA ASP A 10 6.28 12.22 -14.46
C ASP A 10 7.26 11.24 -13.78
N GLU A 11 8.54 11.58 -13.74
CA GLU A 11 9.55 10.76 -13.04
C GLU A 11 9.33 10.76 -11.51
N GLN A 12 9.00 11.91 -10.91
CA GLN A 12 8.67 11.96 -9.49
C GLN A 12 7.43 11.12 -9.16
N MET A 13 6.41 11.16 -10.03
CA MET A 13 5.20 10.37 -9.88
C MET A 13 5.48 8.86 -10.04
N ARG A 14 6.32 8.48 -11.00
CA ARG A 14 6.73 7.10 -11.23
C ARG A 14 7.51 6.54 -10.05
N GLN A 15 8.46 7.30 -9.51
CA GLN A 15 9.23 6.91 -8.33
C GLN A 15 8.34 6.76 -7.10
N ALA A 16 7.39 7.68 -6.90
CA ALA A 16 6.42 7.56 -5.83
C ALA A 16 5.59 6.27 -5.96
N ALA A 17 5.10 5.95 -7.16
CA ALA A 17 4.35 4.72 -7.40
C ALA A 17 5.18 3.45 -7.15
N LEU A 18 6.44 3.44 -7.57
CA LEU A 18 7.37 2.33 -7.31
C LEU A 18 7.61 2.13 -5.81
N LEU A 19 7.81 3.21 -5.06
CA LEU A 19 7.95 3.14 -3.60
C LEU A 19 6.68 2.57 -2.95
N MET A 20 5.51 3.09 -3.34
CA MET A 20 4.22 2.57 -2.84
C MET A 20 4.05 1.08 -3.12
N HIS A 21 4.37 0.64 -4.34
CA HIS A 21 4.33 -0.77 -4.72
C HIS A 21 5.25 -1.63 -3.85
N ASN A 22 6.49 -1.21 -3.64
CA ASN A 22 7.45 -1.94 -2.82
C ASN A 22 6.99 -2.05 -1.37
N GLU A 23 6.41 -0.98 -0.83
CA GLU A 23 5.95 -0.96 0.56
C GLU A 23 4.75 -1.87 0.80
N ILE A 24 3.74 -1.84 -0.08
CA ILE A 24 2.62 -2.80 0.05
C ILE A 24 3.07 -4.24 -0.24
N HIS A 25 4.07 -4.43 -1.10
CA HIS A 25 4.63 -5.75 -1.38
C HIS A 25 5.34 -6.34 -0.16
N ARG A 26 6.07 -5.53 0.61
CA ARG A 26 6.70 -5.97 1.87
C ARG A 26 5.66 -6.51 2.87
N LEU A 27 4.46 -5.94 2.91
CA LEU A 27 3.37 -6.46 3.74
C LEU A 27 2.97 -7.88 3.33
N LEU A 28 2.89 -8.11 2.01
CA LEU A 28 2.57 -9.44 1.47
C LEU A 28 3.63 -10.47 1.85
N LEU A 29 4.89 -10.13 1.61
CA LEU A 29 6.01 -11.04 1.84
C LEU A 29 6.11 -11.48 3.30
N TYR A 30 5.88 -10.57 4.26
CA TYR A 30 5.99 -10.90 5.68
C TYR A 30 4.96 -11.94 6.15
N LYS A 31 3.73 -11.89 5.61
CA LYS A 31 2.67 -12.84 5.99
C LYS A 31 2.69 -14.12 5.15
N ASP A 32 3.58 -14.23 4.17
CA ASP A 32 3.73 -15.44 3.35
C ASP A 32 4.62 -16.46 4.07
N SER A 33 4.03 -17.61 4.41
CA SER A 33 4.74 -18.71 5.10
C SER A 33 5.90 -19.32 4.31
N GLN A 34 6.01 -19.05 3.01
CA GLN A 34 7.11 -19.55 2.18
C GLN A 34 8.35 -18.65 2.25
N ILE A 35 8.21 -17.42 2.77
CA ILE A 35 9.31 -16.49 2.89
C ILE A 35 10.01 -16.70 4.23
N THR A 36 11.31 -16.98 4.17
CA THR A 36 12.16 -17.20 5.37
C THR A 36 13.03 -15.98 5.69
N GLU A 37 13.01 -14.96 4.85
CA GLU A 37 13.75 -13.72 5.07
C GLU A 37 13.07 -12.88 6.15
N LEU A 38 13.88 -12.31 7.05
CA LEU A 38 13.39 -11.46 8.12
C LEU A 38 13.09 -10.05 7.59
N ILE A 39 11.83 -9.81 7.20
CA ILE A 39 11.38 -8.50 6.66
C ILE A 39 11.06 -7.50 7.77
N PHE A 40 10.51 -8.01 8.87
CA PHE A 40 10.25 -7.32 10.14
C PHE A 40 10.69 -8.23 11.28
N ALA A 41 11.11 -7.65 12.41
CA ALA A 41 11.55 -8.40 13.58
C ALA A 41 10.41 -9.22 14.20
N ASP A 42 9.20 -8.65 14.25
CA ASP A 42 8.02 -9.24 14.86
C ASP A 42 6.71 -8.62 14.32
N ASP A 43 5.58 -9.12 14.82
CA ASP A 43 4.25 -8.64 14.45
C ASP A 43 4.00 -7.18 14.90
N GLU A 44 4.64 -6.73 15.99
CA GLU A 44 4.50 -5.35 16.47
C GLU A 44 5.13 -4.37 15.49
N GLU A 45 6.35 -4.65 15.01
CA GLU A 45 7.01 -3.86 13.99
C GLU A 45 6.20 -3.86 12.68
N PHE A 46 5.67 -5.03 12.29
CA PHE A 46 4.80 -5.16 11.12
C PHE A 46 3.55 -4.28 11.22
N PHE A 47 2.80 -4.35 12.32
CA PHE A 47 1.59 -3.55 12.49
C PHE A 47 1.91 -2.06 12.57
N ALA A 48 2.98 -1.68 13.27
CA ALA A 48 3.42 -0.29 13.32
C ALA A 48 3.81 0.24 11.93
N HIS A 49 4.45 -0.59 11.09
CA HIS A 49 4.74 -0.23 9.70
C HIS A 49 3.45 -0.09 8.87
N PHE A 50 2.51 -1.02 9.00
CA PHE A 50 1.24 -0.99 8.29
C PHE A 50 0.43 0.27 8.62
N GLU A 51 0.33 0.63 9.90
CA GLU A 51 -0.34 1.87 10.35
C GLU A 51 0.33 3.13 9.78
N ARG A 52 1.66 3.17 9.73
CA ARG A 52 2.39 4.28 9.08
C ARG A 52 2.07 4.38 7.58
N LEU A 53 1.91 3.25 6.89
CA LEU A 53 1.51 3.25 5.47
C LEU A 53 0.10 3.82 5.31
N LEU A 54 -0.87 3.35 6.09
CA LEU A 54 -2.24 3.85 6.08
C LEU A 54 -2.29 5.37 6.33
N TYR A 55 -1.58 5.84 7.36
CA TYR A 55 -1.48 7.26 7.69
C TYR A 55 -0.89 8.08 6.53
N ARG A 56 0.26 7.64 5.99
CA ARG A 56 0.95 8.38 4.93
C ARG A 56 0.17 8.39 3.62
N PHE A 57 -0.49 7.28 3.26
CA PHE A 57 -1.33 7.23 2.07
C PHE A 57 -2.61 8.06 2.23
N GLY A 58 -3.17 8.14 3.44
CA GLY A 58 -4.22 9.12 3.76
C GLY A 58 -3.76 10.57 3.55
N GLY A 59 -2.54 10.92 3.97
CA GLY A 59 -1.96 12.23 3.67
C GLY A 59 -1.75 12.49 2.17
N MET A 60 -1.32 11.46 1.43
CA MET A 60 -1.15 11.52 -0.02
C MET A 60 -2.48 11.75 -0.76
N ASN A 61 -3.58 11.17 -0.28
CA ASN A 61 -4.92 11.42 -0.83
C ASN A 61 -5.24 12.92 -0.88
N SER A 62 -4.96 13.64 0.21
CA SER A 62 -5.15 15.09 0.28
C SER A 62 -4.16 15.88 -0.57
N MET A 63 -2.94 15.38 -0.77
CA MET A 63 -1.95 16.01 -1.67
C MET A 63 -2.35 15.93 -3.14
N PHE A 64 -3.00 14.84 -3.55
CA PHE A 64 -3.42 14.60 -4.93
C PHE A 64 -4.84 15.05 -5.26
N ASN A 65 -5.46 15.88 -4.39
CA ASN A 65 -6.83 16.37 -4.56
C ASN A 65 -7.85 15.21 -4.68
N GLU A 66 -7.70 14.22 -3.82
CA GLU A 66 -8.66 13.14 -3.58
C GLU A 66 -9.05 12.35 -4.84
N PRO A 67 -8.08 11.72 -5.53
CA PRO A 67 -8.38 10.99 -6.75
C PRO A 67 -9.29 9.79 -6.44
N PRO A 68 -10.33 9.52 -7.25
CA PRO A 68 -11.32 8.49 -6.93
C PRO A 68 -10.73 7.09 -6.66
N LEU A 69 -9.65 6.73 -7.34
CA LEU A 69 -8.97 5.45 -7.17
C LEU A 69 -8.24 5.33 -5.82
N MET A 70 -7.90 6.43 -5.16
CA MET A 70 -7.28 6.42 -3.84
C MET A 70 -8.25 5.92 -2.77
N ILE A 71 -9.55 6.20 -2.92
CA ILE A 71 -10.58 5.66 -2.02
C ILE A 71 -10.61 4.13 -2.09
N ALA A 72 -10.62 3.56 -3.31
CA ALA A 72 -10.59 2.12 -3.50
C ALA A 72 -9.29 1.50 -2.96
N PHE A 73 -8.15 2.14 -3.23
CA PHE A 73 -6.84 1.74 -2.70
C PHE A 73 -6.82 1.73 -1.16
N MET A 74 -7.19 2.84 -0.52
CA MET A 74 -7.19 2.95 0.94
C MET A 74 -8.19 2.00 1.58
N SER A 75 -9.38 1.83 0.99
CA SER A 75 -10.38 0.89 1.49
C SER A 75 -9.88 -0.56 1.46
N SER A 76 -9.22 -0.98 0.37
CA SER A 76 -8.65 -2.32 0.27
C SER A 76 -7.47 -2.52 1.20
N LEU A 77 -6.64 -1.49 1.38
CA LEU A 77 -5.48 -1.54 2.27
C LEU A 77 -5.91 -1.60 3.75
N GLU A 78 -6.92 -0.83 4.15
CA GLU A 78 -7.53 -0.90 5.47
C GLU A 78 -8.15 -2.28 5.72
N ALA A 79 -8.88 -2.83 4.74
CA ALA A 79 -9.43 -4.18 4.83
C ALA A 79 -8.34 -5.24 5.01
N ALA A 80 -7.17 -5.07 4.36
CA ALA A 80 -6.03 -5.97 4.52
C ALA A 80 -5.45 -5.90 5.94
N TYR A 81 -5.33 -4.69 6.50
CA TYR A 81 -4.91 -4.49 7.89
C TYR A 81 -5.88 -5.14 8.89
N LEU A 82 -7.19 -4.95 8.69
CA LEU A 82 -8.21 -5.57 9.52
C LEU A 82 -8.19 -7.10 9.41
N GLU A 83 -7.93 -7.66 8.24
CA GLU A 83 -7.77 -9.12 8.07
C GLU A 83 -6.58 -9.66 8.88
N CYS A 84 -5.45 -8.95 8.89
CA CYS A 84 -4.27 -9.33 9.69
C CYS A 84 -4.54 -9.35 11.21
N LYS A 85 -5.50 -8.55 11.69
CA LYS A 85 -5.87 -8.49 13.12
C LYS A 85 -6.86 -9.58 13.55
N LYS A 86 -7.42 -10.34 12.62
CA LYS A 86 -8.39 -11.37 12.95
C LYS A 86 -7.71 -12.57 13.60
N PRO A 87 -8.33 -13.18 14.63
CA PRO A 87 -7.86 -14.45 15.19
C PRO A 87 -7.81 -15.58 14.15
N ASP A 88 -8.68 -15.53 13.14
CA ASP A 88 -8.81 -16.52 12.05
C ASP A 88 -8.19 -16.05 10.73
N PHE A 89 -7.09 -15.29 10.79
CA PHE A 89 -6.38 -14.71 9.65
C PHE A 89 -6.35 -15.63 8.41
N GLN A 90 -6.85 -15.12 7.27
CA GLN A 90 -6.83 -15.84 5.99
C GLN A 90 -5.84 -15.20 5.02
N PHE A 91 -4.66 -15.81 4.87
CA PHE A 91 -3.63 -15.34 3.93
C PHE A 91 -4.16 -15.13 2.50
N LYS A 92 -5.05 -16.02 2.01
CA LYS A 92 -5.65 -15.87 0.66
C LYS A 92 -6.46 -14.57 0.52
N ARG A 93 -7.18 -14.15 1.57
CA ARG A 93 -7.96 -12.90 1.57
C ARG A 93 -7.03 -11.70 1.63
N PHE A 94 -6.09 -11.72 2.57
CA PHE A 94 -5.07 -10.70 2.71
C PHE A 94 -4.29 -10.48 1.40
N ARG A 95 -3.77 -11.56 0.82
CA ARG A 95 -3.06 -11.53 -0.47
C ARG A 95 -3.90 -10.90 -1.58
N LYS A 96 -5.18 -11.28 -1.69
CA LYS A 96 -6.07 -10.69 -2.69
C LYS A 96 -6.19 -9.17 -2.50
N LEU A 97 -6.41 -8.71 -1.27
CA LEU A 97 -6.54 -7.28 -0.95
C LEU A 97 -5.26 -6.50 -1.29
N ILE A 98 -4.08 -7.04 -1.00
CA ILE A 98 -2.80 -6.41 -1.38
C ILE A 98 -2.64 -6.38 -2.90
N LEU A 99 -3.01 -7.43 -3.63
CA LEU A 99 -2.97 -7.44 -5.10
C LEU A 99 -3.95 -6.44 -5.72
N ASP A 100 -5.14 -6.27 -5.14
CA ASP A 100 -6.09 -5.23 -5.55
C ASP A 100 -5.45 -3.83 -5.36
N CYS A 101 -4.75 -3.60 -4.24
CA CYS A 101 -3.97 -2.37 -4.02
C CYS A 101 -2.90 -2.13 -5.11
N HIS A 102 -2.16 -3.17 -5.51
CA HIS A 102 -1.23 -3.07 -6.66
C HIS A 102 -1.98 -2.68 -7.94
N GLY A 103 -3.16 -3.27 -8.20
CA GLY A 103 -3.99 -2.93 -9.36
C GLY A 103 -4.39 -1.44 -9.40
N TYR A 104 -4.79 -0.89 -8.25
CA TYR A 104 -5.16 0.53 -8.15
C TYR A 104 -3.98 1.46 -8.37
N LEU A 105 -2.80 1.17 -7.78
CA LEU A 105 -1.59 1.96 -8.00
C LEU A 105 -1.18 2.01 -9.48
N ARG A 106 -1.21 0.85 -10.16
CA ARG A 106 -0.92 0.77 -11.59
C ARG A 106 -1.91 1.56 -12.43
N THR A 107 -3.18 1.58 -12.03
CA THR A 107 -4.21 2.36 -12.73
C THR A 107 -4.04 3.86 -12.50
N MET A 108 -3.63 4.28 -11.29
CA MET A 108 -3.41 5.68 -10.94
C MET A 108 -2.15 6.27 -11.58
N PHE A 109 -1.05 5.52 -11.61
CA PHE A 109 0.27 6.03 -11.98
C PHE A 109 0.87 5.40 -13.24
N GLY A 110 0.19 4.45 -13.88
CA GLY A 110 0.65 3.73 -15.08
C GLY A 110 1.46 2.46 -14.77
N GLU A 111 1.96 1.80 -15.83
CA GLU A 111 2.88 0.66 -15.68
C GLU A 111 4.23 1.13 -15.13
N VAL A 112 4.55 0.74 -13.91
CA VAL A 112 5.92 0.80 -13.39
C VAL A 112 6.69 -0.36 -14.05
N ARG A 113 7.34 -0.08 -15.18
CA ARG A 113 8.28 -1.01 -15.85
C ARG A 113 9.70 -0.83 -15.32
#